data_AF-A0A3N5XDC6-F1
#
_entry.id   AF-A0A3N5XDC6-F1
#
_cell.length_a   1.000
_cell.length_b   1.000
_cell.length_c   1.000
_cell.angle_alpha   90.00
_cell.angle_beta   90.00
_cell.angle_gamma   90.00
#
_symmetry.space_group_name_H-M   'P 1'
#
loop_
_entity.id
_entity.type
_entity.pdbx_description
1 polymer ?
#
loop_
_entity_poly.entity_id
_entity_poly.type
_entity_poly.pdbx_seq_one_letter_code
_entity_poly.pdbx_strand_id
1 'polypeptide(L)'
;KYDTDFANANARLSSQLQYLFATSRFAHYLKAMMRDKIGSFMSRQNCQDFLNRWIANYVLLDDDASQTQKAKYPLREARIEVEDIPGKPGAYRAIAYLKPHFQLDEIDVSLRLVADLPQPAK
;
A
#
# COMPACT_ATOMS: atom_id res chain seq x y z
N LYS A 1 5.88 -10.34 -18.52
CA LYS A 1 5.60 -8.90 -18.73
C LYS A 1 4.16 -8.78 -19.22
N TYR A 2 3.45 -7.75 -18.79
CA TYR A 2 2.07 -7.41 -19.14
C TYR A 2 2.03 -6.27 -20.15
N ASP A 3 0.86 -6.01 -20.71
CA ASP A 3 0.64 -5.01 -21.77
C ASP A 3 0.78 -3.56 -21.30
N THR A 4 0.60 -3.29 -20.00
CA THR A 4 0.71 -1.93 -19.43
C THR A 4 1.87 -1.82 -18.45
N ASP A 5 2.52 -0.66 -18.44
CA ASP A 5 3.60 -0.37 -17.49
C ASP A 5 3.13 -0.42 -16.03
N PHE A 6 1.88 0.00 -15.79
CA PHE A 6 1.26 -0.13 -14.47
C PHE A 6 1.15 -1.58 -14.00
N ALA A 7 0.72 -2.49 -14.87
CA ALA A 7 0.65 -3.92 -14.55
C ALA A 7 2.05 -4.51 -14.34
N ASN A 8 3.04 -4.09 -15.13
CA ASN A 8 4.44 -4.49 -14.94
C ASN A 8 5.00 -3.99 -13.60
N ALA A 9 4.70 -2.76 -13.19
CA ALA A 9 5.11 -2.21 -11.90
C ALA A 9 4.51 -3.01 -10.73
N ASN A 10 3.21 -3.29 -10.77
CA ASN A 10 2.54 -4.10 -9.73
C ASN A 10 3.08 -5.54 -9.66
N ALA A 11 3.39 -6.14 -10.80
CA ALA A 11 3.99 -7.46 -10.87
C ALA A 11 5.39 -7.48 -10.25
N ARG A 12 6.22 -6.47 -10.55
CA ARG A 12 7.54 -6.29 -9.93
C ARG A 12 7.41 -6.13 -8.42
N LEU A 13 6.50 -5.28 -7.95
CA LEU A 13 6.26 -5.10 -6.50
C LEU A 13 5.84 -6.40 -5.82
N SER A 14 4.98 -7.18 -6.47
CA SER A 14 4.48 -8.45 -5.92
C SER A 14 5.54 -9.56 -5.87
N SER A 15 6.61 -9.44 -6.66
CA SER A 15 7.76 -10.37 -6.65
C SER A 15 8.77 -10.08 -5.54
N GLN A 16 8.69 -8.92 -4.88
CA GLN A 16 9.65 -8.49 -3.88
C GLN A 16 9.23 -8.93 -2.47
N LEU A 17 10.05 -9.79 -1.85
CA LEU A 17 9.73 -10.40 -0.54
C LEU A 17 9.46 -9.38 0.56
N GLN A 18 10.18 -8.25 0.57
CA GLN A 18 9.98 -7.19 1.56
C GLN A 18 8.54 -6.64 1.54
N TYR A 19 7.96 -6.46 0.36
CA TYR A 19 6.59 -5.95 0.20
C TYR A 19 5.55 -7.04 0.40
N LEU A 20 5.87 -8.28 0.01
CA LEU A 20 5.03 -9.45 0.26
C LEU A 20 4.88 -9.71 1.77
N PHE A 21 5.97 -9.67 2.54
CA PHE A 21 5.93 -9.85 4.00
C PHE A 21 5.20 -8.70 4.70
N ALA A 22 5.40 -7.45 4.26
CA ALA A 22 4.66 -6.31 4.78
C ALA A 22 3.15 -6.50 4.58
N THR A 23 2.73 -6.83 3.34
CA THR A 23 1.31 -7.07 3.01
C THR A 23 0.73 -8.24 3.79
N SER A 24 1.47 -9.34 3.91
CA SER A 24 1.05 -10.53 4.67
C SER A 24 0.79 -10.21 6.15
N ARG A 25 1.62 -9.35 6.76
CA ARG A 25 1.42 -8.90 8.15
C ARG A 25 0.13 -8.10 8.32
N PHE A 26 -0.17 -7.19 7.40
CA PHE A 26 -1.46 -6.47 7.42
C PHE A 26 -2.64 -7.42 7.22
N ALA A 27 -2.53 -8.39 6.32
CA ALA A 27 -3.58 -9.40 6.13
C ALA A 27 -3.86 -10.18 7.42
N HIS A 28 -2.82 -10.59 8.16
CA HIS A 28 -2.98 -11.26 9.46
C HIS A 28 -3.69 -10.37 10.48
N TYR A 29 -3.29 -9.09 10.61
CA TYR A 29 -3.95 -8.16 11.53
C TYR A 29 -5.42 -7.94 11.19
N LEU A 30 -5.72 -7.64 9.91
CA LEU A 30 -7.08 -7.42 9.45
C LEU A 30 -7.96 -8.65 9.71
N LYS A 31 -7.43 -9.86 9.43
CA LYS A 31 -8.16 -11.10 9.66
C LYS A 31 -8.46 -11.34 11.14
N ALA A 32 -7.46 -11.20 12.02
CA ALA A 32 -7.63 -11.41 13.44
C ALA A 32 -8.61 -10.39 14.05
N MET A 33 -8.43 -9.11 13.75
CA MET A 33 -9.24 -8.02 14.27
C MET A 33 -10.70 -8.10 13.82
N MET A 34 -10.95 -8.43 12.54
CA MET A 34 -12.32 -8.56 12.05
C MET A 34 -12.98 -9.85 12.51
N ARG A 35 -12.23 -10.92 12.76
CA ARG A 35 -12.75 -12.15 13.37
C ARG A 35 -13.36 -11.86 14.74
N ASP A 36 -12.68 -11.07 15.56
CA ASP A 36 -13.14 -10.74 16.92
C ASP A 36 -14.37 -9.81 16.91
N LYS A 37 -14.68 -9.19 15.76
CA LYS A 37 -15.86 -8.34 15.56
C LYS A 37 -17.06 -9.08 14.95
N ILE A 38 -16.91 -10.36 14.58
CA ILE A 38 -18.03 -11.15 14.05
C ILE A 38 -19.12 -11.25 15.13
N GLY A 39 -20.36 -10.93 14.76
CA GLY A 39 -21.51 -10.88 15.66
C GLY A 39 -21.78 -9.51 16.28
N SER A 40 -20.93 -8.50 16.05
CA SER A 40 -21.22 -7.12 16.44
C SER A 40 -22.16 -6.43 15.45
N PHE A 41 -22.92 -5.44 15.92
CA PHE A 41 -23.77 -4.60 15.09
C PHE A 41 -22.93 -3.57 14.33
N MET A 42 -22.45 -3.95 13.14
CA MET A 42 -21.60 -3.11 12.30
C MET A 42 -22.15 -3.01 10.88
N SER A 43 -22.46 -1.79 10.45
CA SER A 43 -22.82 -1.49 9.06
C SER A 43 -21.58 -1.54 8.16
N ARG A 44 -21.80 -1.67 6.84
CA ARG A 44 -20.73 -1.56 5.82
C ARG A 44 -19.85 -0.33 6.02
N GLN A 45 -20.47 0.84 6.21
CA GLN A 45 -19.76 2.10 6.40
C GLN A 45 -18.95 2.11 7.70
N ASN A 46 -19.54 1.65 8.80
CA ASN A 46 -18.83 1.58 10.09
C ASN A 46 -17.62 0.64 10.02
N CYS A 47 -17.74 -0.48 9.29
CA CYS A 47 -16.64 -1.41 9.04
C CYS A 47 -15.52 -0.71 8.24
N GLN A 48 -15.87 -0.01 7.17
CA GLN A 48 -14.92 0.72 6.34
C GLN A 48 -14.18 1.80 7.16
N ASP A 49 -14.91 2.62 7.92
CA ASP A 49 -14.33 3.70 8.73
C ASP A 49 -13.43 3.15 9.83
N PHE A 50 -13.83 2.05 10.47
CA PHE A 50 -13.03 1.38 11.48
C PHE A 50 -11.70 0.87 10.91
N LEU A 51 -11.74 0.18 9.77
CA LEU A 51 -10.55 -0.38 9.13
C LEU A 51 -9.61 0.72 8.61
N ASN A 52 -10.16 1.78 8.00
CA ASN A 52 -9.34 2.91 7.53
C ASN A 52 -8.71 3.68 8.69
N ARG A 53 -9.43 3.88 9.80
CA ARG A 53 -8.87 4.51 11.00
C ARG A 53 -7.75 3.67 11.62
N TRP A 54 -7.90 2.34 11.61
CA TRP A 54 -6.85 1.46 12.11
C TRP A 54 -5.60 1.53 11.22
N ILE A 55 -5.75 1.41 9.91
CA ILE A 55 -4.59 1.35 9.00
C ILE A 55 -3.83 2.69 8.90
N ALA A 56 -4.53 3.81 9.11
CA ALA A 56 -3.91 5.14 9.15
C ALA A 56 -2.79 5.26 10.20
N ASN A 57 -2.82 4.46 11.27
CA ASN A 57 -1.74 4.44 12.28
C ASN A 57 -0.41 3.86 11.75
N TYR A 58 -0.41 3.29 10.55
CA TYR A 58 0.77 2.72 9.90
C TYR A 58 1.20 3.52 8.66
N VAL A 59 0.53 4.64 8.38
CA VAL A 59 0.80 5.51 7.24
C VAL A 59 1.68 6.68 7.65
N LEU A 60 2.75 6.95 6.89
CA LEU A 60 3.63 8.09 7.11
C LEU A 60 3.56 9.08 5.95
N LEU A 61 3.08 10.28 6.26
CA LEU A 61 2.91 11.38 5.30
C LEU A 61 4.18 12.21 5.06
N ASP A 62 5.22 12.01 5.86
CA ASP A 62 6.51 12.67 5.70
C ASP A 62 7.45 11.84 4.80
N ASP A 63 7.82 12.39 3.64
CA ASP A 63 8.74 11.74 2.69
C ASP A 63 10.21 11.89 3.11
N ASP A 64 10.55 12.88 3.95
CA ASP A 64 11.91 13.13 4.42
C ASP A 64 12.21 12.40 5.75
N ALA A 65 11.22 11.66 6.25
CA ALA A 65 11.35 10.90 7.48
C ALA A 65 12.53 9.92 7.44
N SER A 66 13.16 9.73 8.60
CA SER A 66 14.28 8.82 8.76
C SER A 66 13.93 7.38 8.38
N GLN A 67 14.93 6.59 7.99
CA GLN A 67 14.74 5.17 7.66
C GLN A 67 14.09 4.40 8.82
N THR A 68 14.43 4.74 10.07
CA THR A 68 13.82 4.14 11.27
C THR A 68 12.33 4.47 11.39
N GLN A 69 11.91 5.69 11.06
CA GLN A 69 10.49 6.06 11.04
C GLN A 69 9.75 5.34 9.90
N LYS A 70 10.31 5.32 8.68
CA LYS A 70 9.74 4.59 7.54
C LYS A 70 9.64 3.08 7.79
N ALA A 71 10.56 2.50 8.58
CA ALA A 71 10.46 1.10 8.99
C ALA A 71 9.34 0.86 10.03
N LYS A 72 9.08 1.82 10.92
CA LYS A 72 7.97 1.75 11.89
C LYS A 72 6.60 1.95 11.24
N TYR A 73 6.55 2.81 10.23
CA TYR A 73 5.35 3.16 9.46
C TYR A 73 5.56 2.79 7.98
N PRO A 74 5.35 1.52 7.62
CA PRO A 74 5.80 0.99 6.33
C PRO A 74 5.00 1.46 5.11
N LEU A 75 3.86 2.13 5.32
CA LEU A 75 2.94 2.54 4.26
C LEU A 75 3.06 4.05 3.98
N ARG A 76 3.16 4.40 2.69
CA ARG A 76 3.02 5.78 2.23
C ARG A 76 1.56 6.19 2.13
N GLU A 77 0.72 5.27 1.69
CA GLU A 77 -0.72 5.48 1.49
C GLU A 77 -1.45 4.14 1.68
N ALA A 78 -2.65 4.18 2.24
CA ALA A 78 -3.48 3.00 2.41
C ALA A 78 -4.96 3.36 2.31
N ARG A 79 -5.75 2.50 1.69
CA ARG A 79 -7.20 2.65 1.57
C ARG A 79 -7.85 1.29 1.65
N ILE A 80 -8.90 1.16 2.45
CA ILE A 80 -9.70 -0.06 2.54
C ILE A 80 -11.12 0.25 2.09
N GLU A 81 -11.62 -0.48 1.11
CA GLU A 81 -12.99 -0.39 0.62
C GLU A 81 -13.79 -1.59 1.10
N VAL A 82 -15.02 -1.36 1.53
CA VAL A 82 -15.90 -2.44 2.03
C VAL A 82 -17.18 -2.45 1.21
N GLU A 83 -17.48 -3.60 0.63
CA GLU A 83 -18.63 -3.88 -0.22
C GLU A 83 -19.53 -4.94 0.41
N ASP A 84 -20.83 -4.86 0.18
CA ASP A 84 -21.78 -5.92 0.53
C ASP A 84 -21.59 -7.13 -0.38
N ILE A 85 -21.72 -8.33 0.17
CA ILE A 85 -21.74 -9.55 -0.64
C ILE A 85 -23.19 -9.83 -1.08
N PRO A 86 -23.49 -9.77 -2.40
CA PRO A 86 -24.83 -10.05 -2.89
C PRO A 86 -25.33 -11.42 -2.43
N GLY A 87 -26.57 -11.47 -1.95
CA GLY A 87 -27.20 -12.71 -1.47
C GLY A 87 -26.79 -13.15 -0.05
N LYS A 88 -25.96 -12.39 0.66
CA LYS A 88 -25.58 -12.69 2.06
C LYS A 88 -25.67 -11.45 2.95
N PRO A 89 -26.85 -11.16 3.55
CA PRO A 89 -27.02 -10.03 4.45
C PRO A 89 -26.05 -10.10 5.64
N GLY A 90 -25.41 -8.97 5.96
CA GLY A 90 -24.42 -8.88 7.04
C GLY A 90 -23.03 -9.44 6.71
N ALA A 91 -22.82 -9.93 5.48
CA ALA A 91 -21.51 -10.34 4.99
C ALA A 91 -20.91 -9.28 4.08
N TYR A 92 -19.70 -8.82 4.41
CA TYR A 92 -18.99 -7.81 3.66
C TYR A 92 -17.68 -8.35 3.07
N ARG A 93 -17.26 -7.79 1.94
CA ARG A 93 -15.95 -7.99 1.33
C ARG A 93 -15.12 -6.73 1.54
N ALA A 94 -13.92 -6.87 2.09
CA ALA A 94 -12.96 -5.78 2.21
C ALA A 94 -11.86 -5.91 1.15
N ILE A 95 -11.58 -4.83 0.44
CA ILE A 95 -10.49 -4.71 -0.53
C ILE A 95 -9.50 -3.67 0.01
N ALA A 96 -8.29 -4.11 0.34
CA ALA A 96 -7.25 -3.25 0.90
C ALA A 96 -6.22 -2.89 -0.18
N TYR A 97 -6.05 -1.59 -0.43
CA TYR A 97 -5.03 -1.00 -1.29
C TYR A 97 -3.90 -0.47 -0.41
N LEU A 98 -2.71 -1.04 -0.55
CA LEU A 98 -1.53 -0.70 0.25
C LEU A 98 -0.42 -0.19 -0.65
N LYS A 99 0.07 1.02 -0.39
CA LYS A 99 1.21 1.61 -1.09
C LYS A 99 2.40 1.70 -0.11
N PRO A 100 3.43 0.86 -0.24
CA PRO A 100 4.59 0.91 0.64
C PRO A 100 5.50 2.10 0.29
N HIS A 101 6.48 2.38 1.16
CA HIS A 101 7.61 3.21 0.77
C HIS A 101 8.51 2.47 -0.23
N PHE A 102 8.78 3.09 -1.37
CA PHE A 102 9.70 2.54 -2.35
C PHE A 102 11.14 2.70 -1.90
N GLN A 103 11.91 1.63 -2.06
CA GLN A 103 13.36 1.68 -1.96
C GLN A 103 13.93 1.96 -3.36
N LEU A 104 15.09 2.60 -3.40
CA LEU A 104 15.79 2.82 -4.67
C LEU A 104 16.31 1.47 -5.17
N ASP A 105 15.69 0.95 -6.22
CA ASP A 105 16.08 -0.33 -6.83
C ASP A 105 17.20 -0.16 -7.87
N GLU A 106 17.10 0.86 -8.71
CA GLU A 106 17.99 1.07 -9.85
C GLU A 106 18.06 2.56 -10.19
N ILE A 107 19.24 3.00 -10.61
CA ILE A 107 19.46 4.33 -11.18
C ILE A 107 20.29 4.15 -12.45
N ASP A 108 19.78 4.65 -13.57
CA ASP A 108 20.55 4.74 -14.82
C ASP A 108 21.19 6.13 -14.90
N VAL A 109 22.52 6.17 -14.96
CA VAL A 109 23.29 7.41 -14.93
C VAL A 109 24.05 7.54 -16.24
N SER A 110 23.63 8.50 -17.08
CA SER A 110 24.39 8.86 -18.29
C SER A 110 25.31 10.04 -18.00
N LEU A 111 26.64 9.82 -18.05
CA LEU A 111 27.63 10.89 -17.97
C LEU A 111 27.99 11.36 -19.39
N ARG A 112 27.98 12.67 -19.61
CA ARG A 112 28.41 13.29 -20.87
C ARG A 112 29.41 14.37 -20.57
N LEU A 113 30.61 14.26 -21.14
CA LEU A 113 31.59 15.33 -21.12
C LEU A 113 31.26 16.30 -22.26
N VAL A 114 30.94 17.55 -21.93
CA VAL A 114 30.56 18.58 -22.91
C VAL A 114 31.39 19.83 -22.66
N ALA A 115 31.76 20.53 -23.73
CA ALA A 115 32.48 21.80 -23.63
C ALA A 115 31.57 22.92 -23.10
N ASP A 116 30.28 22.88 -23.45
CA ASP A 116 29.23 23.77 -22.94
C ASP A 116 28.04 22.95 -22.46
N LEU A 117 27.50 23.31 -21.28
CA LEU A 117 26.33 22.64 -20.70
C LEU A 117 25.09 22.89 -21.57
N PRO A 118 24.45 21.84 -22.13
CA PRO A 118 23.23 22.00 -22.91
C PRO A 118 22.11 22.51 -22.01
N GLN A 119 21.17 23.26 -22.58
CA GLN A 119 20.01 23.75 -21.83
C GLN A 119 19.23 22.56 -21.25
N PRO A 120 18.73 22.66 -20.00
CA PRO A 120 17.99 21.59 -19.35
C PRO A 120 16.80 21.18 -20.23
N ALA A 121 16.62 19.87 -20.40
CA ALA A 121 15.44 19.33 -21.08
C ALA A 121 14.18 19.81 -20.34
N LYS A 122 13.21 20.34 -21.09
CA LYS A 122 11.90 20.73 -20.57
C LYS A 122 11.05 19.51 -20.25
#